data_AF-A0A2N5JTE2-F1
#
_entry.id   AF-A0A2N5JTE2-F1
#
_cell.length_a   1.000
_cell.length_b   1.000
_cell.length_c   1.000
_cell.angle_alpha   90.00
_cell.angle_beta   90.00
_cell.angle_gamma   90.00
#
_symmetry.space_group_name_H-M   'P 1'
#
loop_
_entity.id
_entity.type
_entity.pdbx_description
1 polymer ?
#
loop_
_entity_poly.entity_id
_entity_poly.type
_entity_poly.pdbx_seq_one_letter_code
_entity_poly.pdbx_strand_id
1 'polypeptide(L)'
;MTLQEPKVATPRYEEDIEFYSYFITAPYSFVNVLESSVITETHRRIKQMGKSLTPGIKLDDIVCYVLNRLPPQYVSHILKFREKNQQESPELAKEVHQGVIDSLMRLNSSPARAKTPLPLARFDLDFRQALPKVEAILNPPKPLSVGNIVDQIEIYLQNRNDIEAKLAQLLQEVCQSYGLDLDTAGLNVRQNKDGSIGFYSNKSDTSWKIAEQPHLAAYLSLIHFPRLPGLILTSPALSSPLRFSRRELFQELANNNDIT
;
A
#
# COMPACT_ATOMS: atom_id res chain seq x y z
N MET A 1 40.00 18.06 -37.01
CA MET A 1 39.87 17.02 -35.97
C MET A 1 39.08 17.62 -34.83
N THR A 2 37.76 17.54 -34.89
CA THR A 2 36.85 18.11 -33.90
C THR A 2 36.50 16.99 -32.94
N LEU A 3 37.02 17.08 -31.71
CA LEU A 3 36.73 16.14 -30.64
C LEU A 3 35.24 16.29 -30.25
N GLN A 4 34.44 15.26 -30.55
CA GLN A 4 33.09 15.14 -30.03
C GLN A 4 33.17 14.83 -28.53
N GLU A 5 32.60 15.71 -27.72
CA GLU A 5 32.38 15.47 -26.30
C GLU A 5 31.43 14.27 -26.10
N PRO A 6 31.66 13.42 -25.08
CA PRO A 6 30.77 12.31 -24.80
C PRO A 6 29.43 12.85 -24.29
N LYS A 7 28.35 12.44 -24.95
CA LYS A 7 26.96 12.70 -24.56
C LYS A 7 26.75 12.09 -23.16
N VAL A 8 26.76 12.94 -22.13
CA VAL A 8 26.47 12.55 -20.75
C VAL A 8 25.08 11.94 -20.72
N ALA A 9 25.00 10.65 -20.42
CA ALA A 9 23.74 9.96 -20.21
C ALA A 9 23.03 10.64 -19.04
N THR A 10 21.86 11.20 -19.29
CA THR A 10 20.98 11.69 -18.23
C THR A 10 20.74 10.56 -17.22
N PRO A 11 20.84 10.83 -15.91
CA PRO A 11 20.62 9.81 -14.90
C PRO A 11 19.18 9.30 -15.02
N ARG A 12 18.99 7.97 -14.95
CA ARG A 12 17.71 7.24 -14.93
C ARG A 12 16.72 7.64 -13.82
N TYR A 13 17.00 8.70 -13.07
CA TYR A 13 16.28 9.08 -11.85
C TYR A 13 14.90 9.71 -12.11
N GLU A 14 14.65 10.31 -13.28
CA GLU A 14 13.35 10.97 -13.56
C GLU A 14 12.21 9.96 -13.83
N GLU A 15 12.49 8.86 -14.55
CA GLU A 15 11.50 7.79 -14.77
C GLU A 15 11.14 7.07 -13.46
N ASP A 16 12.11 6.91 -12.56
CA ASP A 16 11.88 6.31 -11.24
C ASP A 16 10.99 7.23 -10.38
N ILE A 17 11.15 8.56 -10.42
CA ILE A 17 10.32 9.49 -9.63
C ILE A 17 8.86 9.48 -10.12
N GLU A 18 8.62 9.46 -11.43
CA GLU A 18 7.27 9.40 -11.98
C GLU A 18 6.62 8.05 -11.65
N PHE A 19 7.36 6.94 -11.75
CA PHE A 19 6.93 5.60 -11.34
C PHE A 19 6.65 5.51 -9.83
N TYR A 20 7.54 6.02 -8.98
CA TYR A 20 7.33 6.10 -7.54
C TYR A 20 6.15 7.00 -7.20
N SER A 21 5.86 8.05 -7.98
CA SER A 21 4.65 8.86 -7.78
C SER A 21 3.37 8.07 -8.02
N TYR A 22 3.35 7.12 -8.97
CA TYR A 22 2.23 6.18 -9.14
C TYR A 22 2.05 5.24 -7.94
N PHE A 23 3.13 4.83 -7.28
CA PHE A 23 3.07 4.02 -6.04
C PHE A 23 2.75 4.85 -4.78
N ILE A 24 3.25 6.09 -4.70
CA ILE A 24 3.12 7.00 -3.55
C ILE A 24 1.72 7.62 -3.49
N THR A 25 1.05 7.77 -4.64
CA THR A 25 -0.31 8.34 -4.73
C THR A 25 -1.41 7.29 -4.64
N ALA A 26 -1.08 6.04 -4.33
CA ALA A 26 -2.04 5.06 -3.85
C ALA A 26 -2.01 5.08 -2.31
N PRO A 27 -2.77 5.97 -1.62
CA PRO A 27 -2.87 6.01 -0.15
C PRO A 27 -3.30 4.68 0.50
N TYR A 28 -3.62 3.67 -0.32
CA TYR A 28 -4.16 2.40 0.09
C TYR A 28 -3.25 1.20 -0.20
N SER A 29 -2.02 1.39 -0.74
CA SER A 29 -1.10 0.28 -1.07
C SER A 29 -1.86 -0.96 -1.55
N PHE A 30 -2.61 -0.82 -2.65
CA PHE A 30 -3.44 -1.89 -3.18
C PHE A 30 -2.55 -3.03 -3.68
N VAL A 31 -2.27 -3.99 -2.81
CA VAL A 31 -1.46 -5.16 -3.13
C VAL A 31 -2.39 -6.35 -3.33
N ASN A 32 -2.12 -7.16 -4.35
CA ASN A 32 -2.76 -8.46 -4.45
C ASN A 32 -2.12 -9.39 -3.42
N VAL A 33 -2.87 -9.86 -2.44
CA VAL A 33 -2.38 -10.70 -1.34
C VAL A 33 -1.67 -11.95 -1.86
N LEU A 34 -2.10 -12.47 -3.01
CA LEU A 34 -1.55 -13.68 -3.60
C LEU A 34 -0.16 -13.48 -4.22
N GLU A 35 0.28 -12.24 -4.44
CA GLU A 35 1.55 -11.93 -5.11
C GLU A 35 2.75 -12.49 -4.33
N SER A 36 2.81 -12.26 -3.02
CA SER A 36 3.88 -12.78 -2.16
C SER A 36 3.89 -14.30 -2.09
N SER A 37 2.71 -14.92 -2.03
CA SER A 37 2.55 -16.37 -1.95
C SER A 37 2.99 -17.07 -3.24
N VAL A 38 2.54 -16.55 -4.39
CA VAL A 38 2.93 -17.03 -5.72
C VAL A 38 4.44 -16.88 -5.93
N ILE A 39 5.04 -15.73 -5.56
CA ILE A 39 6.49 -15.52 -5.68
C ILE A 39 7.25 -16.54 -4.83
N THR A 40 6.84 -16.72 -3.56
CA THR A 40 7.51 -17.64 -2.62
C THR A 40 7.45 -19.07 -3.09
N GLU A 41 6.26 -19.53 -3.51
CA GLU A 41 6.05 -20.89 -4.00
C GLU A 41 6.80 -21.15 -5.30
N THR A 42 6.80 -20.16 -6.22
CA THR A 42 7.56 -20.25 -7.46
C THR A 42 9.06 -20.36 -7.19
N HIS A 43 9.60 -19.53 -6.29
CA HIS A 43 10.99 -19.62 -5.87
C HIS A 43 11.34 -20.98 -5.28
N ARG A 44 10.49 -21.51 -4.39
CA ARG A 44 10.65 -22.83 -3.79
C ARG A 44 10.72 -23.92 -4.87
N ARG A 45 9.85 -23.85 -5.86
CA ARG A 45 9.77 -24.87 -6.91
C ARG A 45 10.90 -24.79 -7.92
N ILE A 46 11.28 -23.58 -8.33
CA ILE A 46 12.46 -23.36 -9.19
C ILE A 46 13.72 -23.89 -8.50
N LYS A 47 13.92 -23.60 -7.21
CA LYS A 47 15.05 -24.13 -6.43
C LYS A 47 15.06 -25.66 -6.39
N GLN A 48 13.90 -26.30 -6.24
CA GLN A 48 13.78 -27.76 -6.25
C GLN A 48 14.07 -28.40 -7.62
N MET A 49 13.75 -27.72 -8.72
CA MET A 49 13.96 -28.23 -10.08
C MET A 49 15.41 -28.06 -10.58
N GLY A 50 16.21 -27.19 -9.97
CA GLY A 50 17.63 -27.05 -10.26
C GLY A 50 17.92 -26.81 -11.74
N LYS A 51 18.75 -27.68 -12.35
CA LYS A 51 19.19 -27.58 -13.76
C LYS A 51 18.21 -28.17 -14.79
N SER A 52 17.05 -28.71 -14.38
CA SER A 52 16.05 -29.28 -15.30
C SER A 52 15.14 -28.24 -15.96
N LEU A 53 15.30 -26.96 -15.62
CA LEU A 53 14.55 -25.87 -16.24
C LEU A 53 15.14 -25.50 -17.60
N THR A 54 14.28 -25.38 -18.60
CA THR A 54 14.69 -24.89 -19.93
C THR A 54 15.30 -23.49 -19.80
N PRO A 55 16.48 -23.25 -20.39
CA PRO A 55 17.11 -21.93 -20.37
C PRO A 55 16.17 -20.90 -21.03
N GLY A 56 15.77 -19.88 -20.27
CA GLY A 56 14.93 -18.77 -20.75
C GLY A 56 13.62 -18.55 -19.99
N ILE A 57 13.21 -19.45 -19.11
CA ILE A 57 12.04 -19.24 -18.23
C ILE A 57 12.44 -18.25 -17.12
N LYS A 58 11.77 -17.10 -17.09
CA LYS A 58 11.94 -16.11 -16.01
C LYS A 58 10.92 -16.36 -14.90
N LEU A 59 11.32 -15.99 -13.68
CA LEU A 59 10.43 -15.98 -12.52
C LEU A 59 9.15 -15.19 -12.81
N ASP A 60 9.31 -13.97 -13.35
CA ASP A 60 8.22 -13.05 -13.65
C ASP A 60 7.17 -13.67 -14.58
N ASP A 61 7.60 -14.46 -15.57
CA ASP A 61 6.69 -15.11 -16.53
C ASP A 61 5.79 -16.14 -15.82
N ILE A 62 6.35 -16.89 -14.86
CA ILE A 62 5.59 -17.85 -14.06
C ILE A 62 4.63 -17.10 -13.13
N VAL A 63 5.11 -16.10 -12.41
CA VAL A 63 4.31 -15.32 -11.47
C VAL A 63 3.13 -14.66 -12.20
N CYS A 64 3.37 -13.98 -13.33
CA CYS A 64 2.31 -13.39 -14.13
C CYS A 64 1.33 -14.43 -14.66
N TYR A 65 1.80 -15.60 -15.12
CA TYR A 65 0.93 -16.65 -15.60
C TYR A 65 -0.04 -17.14 -14.53
N VAL A 66 0.47 -17.36 -13.31
CA VAL A 66 -0.33 -17.84 -12.18
C VAL A 66 -1.30 -16.76 -11.72
N LEU A 67 -0.83 -15.53 -11.50
CA LEU A 67 -1.68 -14.43 -11.03
C LEU A 67 -2.82 -14.08 -12.00
N ASN A 68 -2.61 -14.22 -13.31
CA ASN A 68 -3.65 -14.00 -14.32
C ASN A 68 -4.78 -15.04 -14.29
N ARG A 69 -4.62 -16.13 -13.55
CA ARG A 69 -5.60 -17.23 -13.47
C ARG A 69 -6.20 -17.41 -12.09
N LEU A 70 -5.62 -16.79 -11.07
CA LEU A 70 -6.17 -16.77 -9.73
C LEU A 70 -7.18 -15.62 -9.61
N PRO A 71 -8.25 -15.78 -8.81
CA PRO A 71 -9.13 -14.67 -8.49
C PRO A 71 -8.31 -13.57 -7.77
N PRO A 72 -8.25 -12.33 -8.29
CA PRO A 72 -7.43 -11.29 -7.69
C PRO A 72 -7.96 -10.94 -6.30
N GLN A 73 -7.04 -10.84 -5.33
CA GLN A 73 -7.38 -10.53 -3.95
C GLN A 73 -6.68 -9.25 -3.51
N TYR A 74 -7.18 -8.11 -3.97
CA TYR A 74 -6.65 -6.82 -3.55
C TYR A 74 -7.08 -6.48 -2.12
N VAL A 75 -6.13 -5.96 -1.35
CA VAL A 75 -6.38 -5.36 -0.04
C VAL A 75 -5.86 -3.94 -0.03
N SER A 76 -6.65 -3.04 0.57
CA SER A 76 -6.34 -1.61 0.69
C SER A 76 -5.58 -1.26 1.98
N HIS A 77 -5.18 -2.28 2.76
CA HIS A 77 -4.55 -2.09 4.08
C HIS A 77 -3.52 -3.19 4.34
N ILE A 78 -2.32 -2.78 4.76
CA ILE A 78 -1.22 -3.71 5.09
C ILE A 78 -1.52 -4.60 6.31
N LEU A 79 -2.39 -4.16 7.24
CA LEU A 79 -2.88 -5.02 8.33
C LEU A 79 -3.79 -6.13 7.81
N LYS A 80 -4.74 -5.78 6.92
CA LYS A 80 -5.59 -6.77 6.26
C LYS A 80 -4.77 -7.71 5.36
N PHE A 81 -3.68 -7.21 4.77
CA PHE A 81 -2.70 -8.04 4.07
C PHE A 81 -2.04 -9.05 5.01
N ARG A 82 -1.57 -8.62 6.19
CA ARG A 82 -0.96 -9.51 7.20
C ARG A 82 -1.95 -10.51 7.77
N GLU A 83 -3.16 -10.07 8.15
CA GLU A 83 -4.23 -10.95 8.64
C GLU A 83 -4.61 -12.00 7.59
N LYS A 84 -4.75 -11.57 6.32
CA LYS A 84 -5.15 -12.47 5.23
C LYS A 84 -4.02 -13.39 4.78
N ASN A 85 -2.76 -12.96 4.86
CA ASN A 85 -1.60 -13.83 4.64
C ASN A 85 -1.42 -14.85 5.77
N GLN A 86 -1.73 -14.49 7.02
CA GLN A 86 -1.73 -15.44 8.14
C GLN A 86 -2.91 -16.42 8.07
N GLN A 87 -4.00 -16.01 7.42
CA GLN A 87 -5.20 -16.82 7.17
C GLN A 87 -5.28 -17.32 5.71
N GLU A 88 -4.15 -17.57 5.04
CA GLU A 88 -4.21 -18.19 3.71
C GLU A 88 -5.01 -19.49 3.79
N SER A 89 -6.17 -19.50 3.12
CA SER A 89 -7.01 -20.69 3.08
C SER A 89 -6.19 -21.84 2.51
N PRO A 90 -6.24 -23.04 3.11
CA PRO A 90 -5.56 -24.21 2.56
C PRO A 90 -6.02 -24.55 1.13
N GLU A 91 -7.20 -24.07 0.72
CA GLU A 91 -7.70 -24.19 -0.65
C GLU A 91 -6.97 -23.25 -1.62
N LEU A 92 -6.74 -22.00 -1.23
CA LEU A 92 -5.99 -21.02 -2.03
C LEU A 92 -4.53 -21.43 -2.19
N ALA A 93 -3.90 -21.95 -1.13
CA ALA A 93 -2.53 -22.47 -1.20
C ALA A 93 -2.42 -23.64 -2.19
N LYS A 94 -3.44 -24.50 -2.27
CA LYS A 94 -3.49 -25.59 -3.26
C LYS A 94 -3.66 -25.05 -4.69
N GLU A 95 -4.49 -24.05 -4.89
CA GLU A 95 -4.67 -23.41 -6.20
C GLU A 95 -3.39 -22.72 -6.68
N VAL A 96 -2.71 -21.97 -5.81
CA VAL A 96 -1.39 -21.38 -6.09
C VAL A 96 -0.39 -22.47 -6.47
N HIS A 97 -0.31 -23.53 -5.67
CA HIS A 97 0.61 -24.65 -5.93
C HIS A 97 0.34 -25.31 -7.29
N GLN A 98 -0.93 -25.62 -7.60
CA GLN A 98 -1.30 -26.22 -8.87
C GLN A 98 -1.02 -25.26 -10.05
N GLY A 99 -1.32 -23.97 -9.87
CA GLY A 99 -1.04 -22.93 -10.87
C GLY A 99 0.45 -22.86 -11.22
N VAL A 100 1.34 -22.91 -10.22
CA VAL A 100 2.79 -22.91 -10.40
C VAL A 100 3.28 -24.18 -11.11
N ILE A 101 2.71 -25.35 -10.81
CA ILE A 101 3.04 -26.59 -11.53
C ILE A 101 2.61 -26.48 -12.99
N ASP A 102 1.37 -26.07 -13.25
CA ASP A 102 0.81 -25.94 -14.59
C ASP A 102 1.58 -24.92 -15.43
N SER A 103 2.00 -23.81 -14.82
CA SER A 103 2.81 -22.79 -15.48
C SER A 103 4.17 -23.33 -15.88
N LEU A 104 4.83 -24.05 -14.96
CA LEU A 104 6.13 -24.66 -15.21
C LEU A 104 6.05 -25.68 -16.34
N MET A 105 5.04 -26.56 -16.33
CA MET A 105 4.84 -27.52 -17.42
C MET A 105 4.61 -26.83 -18.76
N ARG A 106 3.71 -25.85 -18.82
CA ARG A 106 3.36 -25.17 -20.08
C ARG A 106 4.49 -24.30 -20.62
N LEU A 107 5.16 -23.52 -19.77
CA LEU A 107 6.29 -22.69 -20.18
C LEU A 107 7.50 -23.53 -20.59
N ASN A 108 7.66 -24.72 -20.01
CA ASN A 108 8.69 -25.67 -20.40
C ASN A 108 8.38 -26.39 -21.73
N SER A 109 7.10 -26.66 -22.02
CA SER A 109 6.66 -27.33 -23.26
C SER A 109 6.48 -26.38 -24.46
N SER A 110 6.29 -25.08 -24.25
CA SER A 110 6.15 -24.09 -25.33
C SER A 110 6.66 -22.72 -24.88
N PRO A 111 7.97 -22.46 -25.01
CA PRO A 111 8.56 -21.16 -24.69
C PRO A 111 8.19 -20.05 -25.71
N ALA A 112 7.51 -20.40 -26.81
CA ALA A 112 7.09 -19.46 -27.83
C ALA A 112 5.92 -18.59 -27.33
N ARG A 113 6.23 -17.32 -27.07
CA ARG A 113 5.28 -16.31 -26.60
C ARG A 113 4.25 -15.99 -27.68
N ALA A 114 2.99 -16.34 -27.48
CA ALA A 114 1.90 -15.57 -28.05
C ALA A 114 1.76 -14.30 -27.21
N LYS A 115 2.52 -13.24 -27.56
CA LYS A 115 2.26 -11.89 -27.06
C LYS A 115 0.97 -11.40 -27.72
N THR A 116 -0.19 -11.92 -27.32
CA THR A 116 -1.43 -11.23 -27.61
C THR A 116 -1.32 -9.86 -26.95
N PRO A 117 -1.44 -8.77 -27.71
CA PRO A 117 -1.41 -7.44 -27.13
C PRO A 117 -2.49 -7.34 -26.06
N LEU A 118 -2.18 -6.62 -24.97
CA LEU A 118 -3.15 -6.33 -23.93
C LEU A 118 -4.44 -5.81 -24.60
N PRO A 119 -5.63 -6.33 -24.26
CA PRO A 119 -6.87 -5.92 -24.89
C PRO A 119 -7.32 -4.56 -24.35
N LEU A 120 -6.48 -3.54 -24.54
CA LEU A 120 -6.69 -2.17 -24.06
C LEU A 120 -8.04 -1.62 -24.52
N ALA A 121 -8.42 -1.92 -25.77
CA ALA A 121 -9.73 -1.53 -26.31
C ALA A 121 -10.91 -2.12 -25.52
N ARG A 122 -10.78 -3.35 -25.00
CA ARG A 122 -11.81 -3.98 -24.16
C ARG A 122 -11.82 -3.36 -22.76
N PHE A 123 -10.64 -3.11 -22.20
CA PHE A 123 -10.52 -2.43 -20.91
C PHE A 123 -11.15 -1.03 -20.95
N ASP A 124 -10.90 -0.26 -22.01
CA ASP A 124 -11.50 1.07 -22.19
C ASP A 124 -13.03 0.99 -22.31
N LEU A 125 -13.54 -0.04 -22.99
CA LEU A 125 -14.98 -0.29 -23.11
C LEU A 125 -15.59 -0.60 -21.73
N ASP A 126 -15.00 -1.54 -21.01
CA ASP A 126 -15.45 -1.96 -19.68
C ASP A 126 -15.41 -0.78 -18.70
N PHE A 127 -14.35 0.03 -18.75
CA PHE A 127 -14.21 1.26 -17.96
C PHE A 127 -15.31 2.28 -18.28
N ARG A 128 -15.57 2.57 -19.56
CA ARG A 128 -16.65 3.48 -19.98
C ARG A 128 -18.04 2.98 -19.60
N GLN A 129 -18.24 1.67 -19.50
CA GLN A 129 -19.52 1.09 -19.05
C GLN A 129 -19.67 1.09 -17.53
N ALA A 130 -18.58 0.97 -16.78
CA ALA A 130 -18.59 0.98 -15.33
C ALA A 130 -18.75 2.40 -14.76
N LEU A 131 -18.12 3.40 -15.40
CA LEU A 131 -18.08 4.78 -14.90
C LEU A 131 -19.46 5.38 -14.60
N PRO A 132 -20.47 5.27 -15.50
CA PRO A 132 -21.80 5.83 -15.23
C PRO A 132 -22.51 5.13 -14.06
N LYS A 133 -22.23 3.83 -13.83
CA LYS A 133 -22.79 3.09 -12.69
C LYS A 133 -22.21 3.61 -11.39
N VAL A 134 -20.91 3.91 -11.37
CA VAL A 134 -20.25 4.49 -10.20
C VAL A 134 -20.71 5.93 -9.98
N GLU A 135 -20.87 6.73 -11.04
CA GLU A 135 -21.44 8.09 -10.97
C GLU A 135 -22.84 8.08 -10.36
N ALA A 136 -23.69 7.14 -10.76
CA ALA A 136 -25.03 7.00 -10.21
C ALA A 136 -25.04 6.67 -8.70
N ILE A 137 -24.02 5.95 -8.21
CA ILE A 137 -23.88 5.61 -6.79
C ILE A 137 -23.33 6.79 -5.99
N LEU A 138 -22.25 7.41 -6.48
CA LEU A 138 -21.52 8.45 -5.75
C LEU A 138 -22.19 9.81 -5.85
N ASN A 139 -22.99 10.05 -6.89
CA ASN A 139 -23.55 11.33 -7.28
C ASN A 139 -22.54 12.50 -7.14
N PRO A 140 -21.37 12.41 -7.82
CA PRO A 140 -20.27 13.32 -7.58
C PRO A 140 -20.54 14.71 -8.18
N PRO A 141 -20.01 15.79 -7.57
CA PRO A 141 -20.18 17.17 -8.05
C PRO A 141 -19.48 17.45 -9.39
N LYS A 142 -18.58 16.55 -9.83
CA LYS A 142 -17.88 16.62 -11.11
C LYS A 142 -17.91 15.24 -11.78
N PRO A 143 -17.90 15.18 -13.12
CA PRO A 143 -17.80 13.92 -13.85
C PRO A 143 -16.61 13.09 -13.38
N LEU A 144 -16.81 11.79 -13.23
CA LEU A 144 -15.74 10.88 -12.84
C LEU A 144 -14.77 10.70 -14.00
N SER A 145 -13.53 10.46 -13.65
CA SER A 145 -12.42 10.16 -14.54
C SER A 145 -11.45 9.25 -13.80
N VAL A 146 -10.54 8.61 -14.53
CA VAL A 146 -9.50 7.77 -13.94
C VAL A 146 -8.72 8.54 -12.86
N GLY A 147 -8.48 9.83 -13.08
CA GLY A 147 -7.69 10.67 -12.18
C GLY A 147 -8.42 11.18 -10.93
N ASN A 148 -9.76 11.13 -10.86
CA ASN A 148 -10.51 11.70 -9.73
C ASN A 148 -11.46 10.70 -9.04
N ILE A 149 -11.63 9.49 -9.59
CA ILE A 149 -12.60 8.52 -9.06
C ILE A 149 -12.28 8.09 -7.64
N VAL A 150 -11.00 7.92 -7.32
CA VAL A 150 -10.54 7.58 -5.97
C VAL A 150 -10.89 8.69 -4.98
N ASP A 151 -10.64 9.95 -5.35
CA ASP A 151 -10.97 11.10 -4.52
C ASP A 151 -12.47 11.17 -4.22
N GLN A 152 -13.32 10.96 -5.23
CA GLN A 152 -14.77 11.05 -5.07
C GLN A 152 -15.33 9.90 -4.24
N ILE A 153 -14.82 8.67 -4.42
CA ILE A 153 -15.17 7.54 -3.56
C ILE A 153 -14.78 7.84 -2.12
N GLU A 154 -13.58 8.37 -1.90
CA GLU A 154 -13.10 8.68 -0.56
C GLU A 154 -13.93 9.78 0.10
N ILE A 155 -14.25 10.86 -0.61
CA ILE A 155 -15.16 11.91 -0.12
C ILE A 155 -16.53 11.32 0.22
N TYR A 156 -17.08 10.46 -0.65
CA TYR A 156 -18.37 9.82 -0.43
C TYR A 156 -18.35 8.90 0.80
N LEU A 157 -17.27 8.15 1.00
CA LEU A 157 -17.08 7.28 2.18
C LEU A 157 -16.80 8.09 3.45
N GLN A 158 -16.08 9.20 3.36
CA GLN A 158 -15.80 10.11 4.48
C GLN A 158 -17.04 10.90 4.89
N ASN A 159 -17.90 11.29 3.95
CA ASN A 159 -19.12 12.05 4.20
C ASN A 159 -20.21 11.25 4.92
N ARG A 160 -20.03 9.92 5.10
CA ARG A 160 -21.09 9.08 5.65
C ARG A 160 -20.94 8.63 7.09
N ASN A 161 -19.79 8.83 7.77
CA ASN A 161 -19.67 8.71 9.24
C ASN A 161 -18.29 9.19 9.76
N ASP A 162 -18.33 10.38 10.38
CA ASP A 162 -17.74 10.77 11.66
C ASP A 162 -16.20 10.77 11.81
N ILE A 163 -15.60 11.92 11.48
CA ILE A 163 -14.20 12.24 11.82
C ILE A 163 -13.97 12.02 13.33
N GLU A 164 -14.95 12.32 14.19
CA GLU A 164 -14.83 12.10 15.63
C GLU A 164 -14.73 10.60 15.96
N ALA A 165 -15.53 9.75 15.31
CA ALA A 165 -15.42 8.30 15.47
C ALA A 165 -14.06 7.76 15.00
N LYS A 166 -13.52 8.28 13.89
CA LYS A 166 -12.17 7.92 13.42
C LYS A 166 -11.08 8.40 14.37
N LEU A 167 -11.20 9.60 14.94
CA LEU A 167 -10.28 10.11 15.94
C LEU A 167 -10.35 9.29 17.23
N ALA A 168 -11.55 8.87 17.65
CA ALA A 168 -11.75 8.00 18.80
C ALA A 168 -11.14 6.62 18.57
N GLN A 169 -11.34 6.03 17.39
CA GLN A 169 -10.73 4.76 17.01
C GLN A 169 -9.20 4.87 16.95
N LEU A 170 -8.67 5.93 16.33
CA LEU A 170 -7.23 6.21 16.31
C LEU A 170 -6.66 6.32 17.73
N LEU A 171 -7.34 7.06 18.62
CA LEU A 171 -6.92 7.20 20.01
C LEU A 171 -6.89 5.83 20.73
N GLN A 172 -7.91 5.00 20.52
CA GLN A 172 -7.97 3.65 21.11
C GLN A 172 -6.82 2.77 20.63
N GLU A 173 -6.58 2.71 19.31
CA GLU A 173 -5.51 1.90 18.72
C GLU A 173 -4.12 2.40 19.14
N VAL A 174 -3.93 3.71 19.25
CA VAL A 174 -2.71 4.31 19.77
C VAL A 174 -2.49 3.91 21.21
N CYS A 175 -3.48 4.11 22.09
CA CYS A 175 -3.35 3.72 23.49
C CYS A 175 -3.01 2.22 23.63
N GLN A 176 -3.69 1.35 22.90
CA GLN A 176 -3.40 -0.08 22.90
C GLN A 176 -1.97 -0.40 22.43
N SER A 177 -1.51 0.25 21.36
CA SER A 177 -0.17 0.00 20.77
C SER A 177 0.97 0.44 21.70
N TYR A 178 0.76 1.49 22.50
CA TYR A 178 1.74 1.97 23.49
C TYR A 178 1.56 1.36 24.90
N GLY A 179 0.63 0.42 25.07
CA GLY A 179 0.30 -0.19 26.36
C GLY A 179 -0.20 0.85 27.37
N LEU A 180 -0.98 1.82 26.91
CA LEU A 180 -1.59 2.87 27.71
C LEU A 180 -3.06 2.54 27.95
N ASP A 181 -3.52 2.82 29.16
CA ASP A 181 -4.94 2.75 29.49
C ASP A 181 -5.65 4.05 29.07
N LEU A 182 -6.77 3.93 28.36
CA LEU A 182 -7.45 5.05 27.69
C LEU A 182 -7.89 6.14 28.68
N ASP A 183 -8.42 5.73 29.83
CA ASP A 183 -8.96 6.66 30.84
C ASP A 183 -7.84 7.39 31.60
N THR A 184 -6.67 6.75 31.71
CA THR A 184 -5.53 7.27 32.47
C THR A 184 -4.41 7.81 31.60
N ALA A 185 -4.41 7.61 30.28
CA ALA A 185 -3.34 8.06 29.39
C ALA A 185 -3.21 9.58 29.35
N GLY A 186 -4.31 10.31 29.56
CA GLY A 186 -4.32 11.77 29.44
C GLY A 186 -4.06 12.26 28.01
N LEU A 187 -4.30 11.40 27.03
CA LEU A 187 -4.04 11.62 25.60
C LEU A 187 -5.34 12.01 24.89
N ASN A 188 -5.28 13.02 24.05
CA ASN A 188 -6.36 13.45 23.18
C ASN A 188 -5.84 13.59 21.75
N VAL A 189 -6.67 13.21 20.78
CA VAL A 189 -6.33 13.28 19.35
C VAL A 189 -7.31 14.20 18.66
N ARG A 190 -6.80 15.16 17.88
CA ARG A 190 -7.64 16.12 17.14
C ARG A 190 -7.09 16.36 15.74
N GLN A 191 -7.98 16.68 14.81
CA GLN A 191 -7.57 17.20 13.52
C GLN A 191 -7.45 18.72 13.56
N ASN A 192 -6.31 19.25 13.12
CA ASN A 192 -6.05 20.68 13.00
C ASN A 192 -6.68 21.24 11.73
N LYS A 193 -6.75 22.58 11.64
CA LYS A 193 -7.32 23.29 10.48
C LYS A 193 -6.58 23.03 9.17
N ASP A 194 -5.29 22.70 9.24
CA ASP A 194 -4.47 22.34 8.09
C ASP A 194 -4.64 20.86 7.68
N GLY A 195 -5.47 20.09 8.40
CA GLY A 195 -5.69 18.66 8.17
C GLY A 195 -4.68 17.75 8.89
N SER A 196 -3.68 18.31 9.58
CA SER A 196 -2.74 17.53 10.41
C SER A 196 -3.43 16.91 11.62
N ILE A 197 -2.90 15.80 12.13
CA ILE A 197 -3.40 15.14 13.32
C ILE A 197 -2.50 15.51 14.50
N GLY A 198 -3.11 16.12 15.51
CA GLY A 198 -2.47 16.53 16.74
C GLY A 198 -2.73 15.53 17.86
N PHE A 199 -1.66 15.03 18.46
CA PHE A 199 -1.65 14.29 19.73
C PHE A 199 -1.34 15.26 20.86
N TYR A 200 -2.26 15.37 21.82
CA TYR A 200 -2.15 16.26 22.97
C TYR A 200 -2.15 15.42 24.22
N SER A 201 -1.04 15.42 24.95
CA SER A 201 -0.94 14.69 26.22
C SER A 201 -0.69 15.66 27.37
N ASN A 202 -1.41 15.48 28.47
CA ASN A 202 -1.15 16.19 29.73
C ASN A 202 -0.21 15.40 30.68
N LYS A 203 0.16 14.17 30.32
CA LYS A 203 1.07 13.32 31.10
C LYS A 203 2.44 13.21 30.45
N SER A 204 3.50 13.42 31.25
CA SER A 204 4.89 13.32 30.80
C SER A 204 5.19 11.92 30.23
N ASP A 205 4.86 10.86 30.98
CA ASP A 205 5.17 9.47 30.60
C ASP A 205 4.53 9.06 29.27
N THR A 206 3.26 9.43 29.05
CA THR A 206 2.55 9.20 27.79
C THR A 206 3.22 9.93 26.62
N SER A 207 3.69 11.16 26.87
CA SER A 207 4.32 11.99 25.84
C SER A 207 5.68 11.43 25.42
N TRP A 208 6.47 10.98 26.39
CA TRP A 208 7.77 10.36 26.12
C TRP A 208 7.63 9.03 25.39
N LYS A 209 6.66 8.18 25.75
CA LYS A 209 6.39 6.93 25.03
C LYS A 209 6.09 7.15 23.54
N ILE A 210 5.28 8.18 23.21
CA ILE A 210 4.99 8.52 21.81
C ILE A 210 6.21 9.12 21.13
N ALA A 211 6.97 9.98 21.82
CA ALA A 211 8.19 10.61 21.29
C ALA A 211 9.33 9.61 21.04
N GLU A 212 9.43 8.53 21.83
CA GLU A 212 10.41 7.47 21.67
C GLU A 212 10.11 6.56 20.46
N GLN A 213 8.83 6.36 20.14
CA GLN A 213 8.40 5.52 19.02
C GLN A 213 7.38 6.25 18.13
N PRO A 214 7.77 7.35 17.47
CA PRO A 214 6.85 8.17 16.70
C PRO A 214 6.26 7.44 15.48
N HIS A 215 6.96 6.40 15.00
CA HIS A 215 6.54 5.58 13.86
C HIS A 215 5.20 4.85 14.09
N LEU A 216 4.87 4.44 15.31
CA LEU A 216 3.59 3.77 15.60
C LEU A 216 2.42 4.76 15.49
N ALA A 217 2.53 5.94 16.11
CA ALA A 217 1.55 7.01 15.97
C ALA A 217 1.44 7.48 14.51
N ALA A 218 2.57 7.59 13.80
CA ALA A 218 2.62 7.91 12.38
C ALA A 218 1.84 6.90 11.53
N TYR A 219 2.13 5.62 11.73
CA TYR A 219 1.51 4.51 11.04
C TYR A 219 -0.01 4.49 11.23
N LEU A 220 -0.47 4.51 12.48
CA LEU A 220 -1.89 4.47 12.81
C LEU A 220 -2.60 5.72 12.28
N SER A 221 -1.98 6.89 12.39
CA SER A 221 -2.55 8.12 11.84
C SER A 221 -2.71 8.06 10.32
N LEU A 222 -1.75 7.46 9.61
CA LEU A 222 -1.83 7.28 8.15
C LEU A 222 -2.87 6.22 7.73
N ILE A 223 -3.15 5.22 8.57
CA ILE A 223 -4.23 4.26 8.32
C ILE A 223 -5.59 4.96 8.35
N HIS A 224 -5.84 5.75 9.39
CA HIS A 224 -7.13 6.42 9.59
C HIS A 224 -7.29 7.67 8.71
N PHE A 225 -6.18 8.36 8.44
CA PHE A 225 -6.11 9.59 7.67
C PHE A 225 -5.02 9.49 6.58
N PRO A 226 -5.29 8.79 5.46
CA PRO A 226 -4.27 8.55 4.44
C PRO A 226 -3.76 9.82 3.75
N ARG A 227 -4.51 10.92 3.79
CA ARG A 227 -4.11 12.25 3.27
C ARG A 227 -3.48 13.16 4.32
N LEU A 228 -3.06 12.61 5.46
CA LEU A 228 -2.42 13.36 6.53
C LEU A 228 -1.24 14.22 6.01
N PRO A 229 -1.29 15.56 6.18
CA PRO A 229 -0.18 16.45 5.82
C PRO A 229 1.02 16.31 6.76
N GLY A 230 0.74 15.96 8.02
CA GLY A 230 1.74 15.76 9.06
C GLY A 230 1.11 15.42 10.40
N LEU A 231 1.95 15.08 11.36
CA LEU A 231 1.60 14.75 12.74
C LEU A 231 2.23 15.78 13.67
N ILE A 232 1.48 16.19 14.69
CA ILE A 232 1.97 17.12 15.72
C ILE A 232 1.79 16.46 17.09
N LEU A 233 2.85 16.34 17.88
CA LEU A 233 2.78 15.93 19.27
C LEU A 233 3.05 17.14 20.17
N THR A 234 2.06 17.46 21.01
CA THR A 234 2.12 18.58 21.95
C THR A 234 1.96 18.06 23.37
N SER A 235 2.87 18.46 24.25
CA SER A 235 2.84 18.12 25.67
C SER A 235 3.54 19.17 26.51
N PRO A 236 3.10 19.44 27.76
CA PRO A 236 3.83 20.27 28.70
C PRO A 236 5.24 19.75 29.03
N ALA A 237 5.48 18.44 28.85
CA ALA A 237 6.78 17.82 29.10
C ALA A 237 7.80 18.07 27.96
N LEU A 238 7.34 18.52 26.78
CA LEU A 238 8.19 18.83 25.65
C LEU A 238 8.51 20.33 25.63
N SER A 239 9.79 20.66 25.40
CA SER A 239 10.24 22.06 25.26
C SER A 239 9.67 22.75 24.02
N SER A 240 9.28 21.98 23.01
CA SER A 240 8.58 22.44 21.81
C SER A 240 7.73 21.31 21.22
N PRO A 241 6.63 21.62 20.50
CA PRO A 241 5.84 20.60 19.83
C PRO A 241 6.67 19.84 18.80
N LEU A 242 6.64 18.52 18.86
CA LEU A 242 7.27 17.68 17.84
C LEU A 242 6.37 17.66 16.60
N ARG A 243 6.95 17.96 15.44
CA ARG A 243 6.24 18.02 14.17
C ARG A 243 6.90 17.07 13.20
N PHE A 244 6.09 16.26 12.56
CA PHE A 244 6.51 15.33 11.53
C PHE A 244 5.72 15.66 10.27
N SER A 245 6.42 16.08 9.23
CA SER A 245 5.85 16.21 7.90
C SER A 245 5.49 14.82 7.36
N ARG A 246 4.54 14.76 6.42
CA ARG A 246 4.19 13.52 5.72
C ARG A 246 5.42 12.76 5.19
N ARG A 247 6.41 13.48 4.65
CA ARG A 247 7.66 12.89 4.15
C ARG A 247 8.45 12.20 5.26
N GLU A 248 8.60 12.88 6.40
CA GLU A 248 9.30 12.32 7.56
C GLU A 248 8.55 11.11 8.14
N LEU A 249 7.21 11.14 8.16
CA LEU A 249 6.40 9.99 8.59
C LEU A 249 6.66 8.74 7.73
N PHE A 250 6.73 8.88 6.40
CA PHE A 250 7.05 7.76 5.52
C PHE A 250 8.51 7.29 5.66
N GLN A 251 9.44 8.21 5.93
CA GLN A 251 10.84 7.88 6.14
C GLN A 251 11.04 7.09 7.46
N GLU A 252 10.36 7.48 8.53
CA GLU A 252 10.32 6.76 9.80
C GLU A 252 9.71 5.35 9.65
N LEU A 253 8.67 5.21 8.84
CA LEU A 253 8.08 3.91 8.51
C LEU A 253 9.05 3.02 7.71
N ALA A 254 9.76 3.59 6.73
CA ALA A 254 10.72 2.85 5.92
C ALA A 254 11.91 2.35 6.75
N ASN A 255 12.48 3.21 7.61
CA ASN A 255 13.64 2.87 8.44
C ASN A 255 13.36 1.77 9.47
N ASN A 256 12.10 1.61 9.90
CA ASN A 256 11.70 0.58 10.88
C ASN A 256 11.20 -0.72 10.22
N ASN A 257 11.00 -0.75 8.89
CA ASN A 257 10.61 -1.96 8.16
C ASN A 257 11.80 -2.88 7.81
N ASP A 258 13.04 -2.44 8.03
CA ASP A 258 14.25 -3.26 7.83
C ASP A 258 14.59 -4.17 9.04
N ILE A 259 13.72 -4.22 10.05
CA ILE A 259 13.85 -5.11 11.21
C ILE A 259 12.63 -6.04 11.26
N THR A 260 12.53 -7.00 10.33
CA THR A 260 11.97 -8.35 10.56
C THR A 260 12.18 -9.28 9.37
#